data_AF-A0AA40L8A6-F1
#
_entry.id   AF-A0AA40L8A6-F1
#
_cell.length_a   1.000
_cell.length_b   1.000
_cell.length_c   1.000
_cell.angle_alpha   90.00
_cell.angle_beta   90.00
_cell.angle_gamma   90.00
#
_symmetry.space_group_name_H-M   'P 1'
#
loop_
_entity.id
_entity.type
_entity.pdbx_description
1 polymer ?
#
loop_
_entity_poly.entity_id
_entity_poly.type
_entity_poly.pdbx_seq_one_letter_code
_entity_poly.pdbx_strand_id
1 'polypeptide(L)'
;DEIHIEPLSSGILCSQVDSSHKSSSKRAHKCEDSFRIFHSVFKRQLKSKRAKLNSSPADPGMRVDQERMTEFKKLQKKLSPLKNCCCKNQKYNVLVTIVHPCHIKEIQVKTRPKSSCKVPVATIVVIDQSEIERKVVLWRGAAFWSLTVFPGDVVLLTDIIMYENLWCGEIMLQSTFTSQLLNLG
;
A
#
# COMPACT_ATOMS: atom_id res chain seq x y z
N ASP A 1 6.12 49.65 -26.09
CA ASP A 1 6.15 49.35 -24.65
C ASP A 1 5.70 47.95 -24.37
N GLU A 2 6.13 47.50 -23.20
CA GLU A 2 6.51 46.15 -22.80
C GLU A 2 5.36 45.43 -22.08
N ILE A 3 5.15 44.16 -22.48
CA ILE A 3 4.64 42.95 -21.81
C ILE A 3 3.75 43.10 -20.56
N HIS A 4 2.64 42.33 -20.47
CA HIS A 4 2.46 41.40 -19.33
C HIS A 4 1.39 40.32 -19.59
N ILE A 5 1.81 39.04 -19.53
CA ILE A 5 0.94 37.87 -19.44
C ILE A 5 0.95 37.44 -17.97
N GLU A 6 -0.21 37.39 -17.33
CA GLU A 6 -0.38 36.73 -16.03
C GLU A 6 -1.15 35.41 -16.19
N PRO A 7 -0.59 34.29 -15.72
CA PRO A 7 -1.34 33.05 -15.59
C PRO A 7 -2.16 33.08 -14.29
N LEU A 8 -3.49 33.13 -14.39
CA LEU A 8 -4.35 32.92 -13.23
C LEU A 8 -4.31 31.44 -12.80
N SER A 9 -3.60 31.18 -11.70
CA SER A 9 -3.75 29.95 -10.92
C SER A 9 -5.00 30.05 -10.06
N SER A 10 -6.12 29.53 -10.55
CA SER A 10 -7.31 29.32 -9.71
C SER A 10 -7.67 27.84 -9.76
N GLY A 11 -7.43 27.17 -8.63
CA GLY A 11 -7.66 25.74 -8.43
C GLY A 11 -9.11 25.35 -8.66
N ILE A 12 -9.29 24.11 -9.12
CA ILE A 12 -10.60 23.50 -9.33
C ILE A 12 -11.16 23.13 -7.95
N LEU A 13 -12.06 23.98 -7.43
CA LEU A 13 -12.91 23.69 -6.28
C LEU A 13 -14.23 23.13 -6.81
N CYS A 14 -14.42 21.82 -6.67
CA CYS A 14 -15.71 21.18 -6.93
C CYS A 14 -16.60 21.33 -5.69
N SER A 15 -17.51 22.30 -5.70
CA SER A 15 -18.64 22.33 -4.76
C SER A 15 -19.78 21.47 -5.32
N GLN A 16 -20.18 20.46 -4.56
CA GLN A 16 -21.35 19.64 -4.84
C GLN A 16 -22.57 20.38 -4.28
N VAL A 17 -23.52 20.72 -5.16
CA VAL A 17 -24.83 21.27 -4.79
C VAL A 17 -25.86 20.14 -4.84
N ASP A 18 -26.46 19.86 -3.68
CA ASP A 18 -27.64 19.01 -3.54
C ASP A 18 -28.82 19.63 -4.29
N SER A 19 -29.46 18.84 -5.16
CA SER A 19 -30.85 19.09 -5.54
C SER A 19 -31.59 17.76 -5.67
N SER A 20 -32.48 17.54 -4.72
CA SER A 20 -33.44 16.45 -4.67
C SER A 20 -34.63 16.76 -5.56
N HIS A 21 -34.88 16.01 -6.64
CA HIS A 21 -36.22 15.87 -7.19
C HIS A 21 -36.46 14.48 -7.81
N LYS A 22 -37.50 13.83 -7.28
CA LYS A 22 -38.11 12.58 -7.75
C LYS A 22 -38.71 12.78 -9.15
N SER A 23 -38.50 11.83 -10.06
CA SER A 23 -39.58 11.23 -10.86
C SER A 23 -39.14 9.94 -11.54
N SER A 24 -40.03 8.96 -11.55
CA SER A 24 -39.86 7.66 -12.20
C SER A 24 -40.47 7.66 -13.60
N SER A 25 -39.88 6.94 -14.55
CA SER A 25 -40.65 6.22 -15.58
C SER A 25 -39.78 5.17 -16.31
N LYS A 26 -40.35 3.99 -16.49
CA LYS A 26 -39.79 2.80 -17.16
C LYS A 26 -40.08 2.85 -18.67
N ARG A 27 -39.12 2.47 -19.53
CA ARG A 27 -39.29 1.37 -20.52
C ARG A 27 -37.98 1.00 -21.23
N ALA A 28 -37.88 -0.29 -21.52
CA ALA A 28 -36.77 -0.98 -22.19
C ALA A 28 -36.96 -1.01 -23.71
N HIS A 29 -35.86 -1.11 -24.49
CA HIS A 29 -35.82 -1.84 -25.76
C HIS A 29 -34.38 -2.24 -26.11
N LYS A 30 -34.18 -3.52 -26.43
CA LYS A 30 -33.00 -4.12 -27.09
C LYS A 30 -33.26 -4.16 -28.61
N CYS A 31 -32.23 -3.95 -29.44
CA CYS A 31 -31.85 -4.78 -30.59
C CYS A 31 -30.66 -4.15 -31.34
N GLU A 32 -29.80 -4.97 -31.91
CA GLU A 32 -28.56 -4.65 -32.63
C GLU A 32 -28.75 -4.15 -34.07
N ASP A 33 -27.62 -3.63 -34.58
CA ASP A 33 -27.06 -3.80 -35.93
C ASP A 33 -27.49 -2.83 -37.04
N SER A 34 -26.47 -2.16 -37.60
CA SER A 34 -26.38 -1.73 -39.00
C SER A 34 -25.14 -0.86 -39.17
N PHE A 35 -24.07 -1.50 -39.64
CA PHE A 35 -22.93 -0.86 -40.30
C PHE A 35 -23.37 0.15 -41.36
N ARG A 36 -22.87 1.40 -41.28
CA ARG A 36 -22.77 2.29 -42.44
C ARG A 36 -21.41 2.96 -42.49
N ILE A 37 -20.65 2.46 -43.45
CA ILE A 37 -19.38 2.95 -43.97
C ILE A 37 -19.61 4.36 -44.54
N PHE A 38 -18.83 5.34 -44.06
CA PHE A 38 -18.61 6.57 -44.80
C PHE A 38 -17.11 6.67 -45.12
N HIS A 39 -16.80 6.51 -46.41
CA HIS A 39 -15.51 6.84 -46.98
C HIS A 39 -15.32 8.35 -46.95
N SER A 40 -14.31 8.83 -46.22
CA SER A 40 -13.76 10.17 -46.38
C SER A 40 -12.26 10.04 -46.63
N VAL A 41 -11.88 10.33 -47.87
CA VAL A 41 -10.50 10.36 -48.33
C VAL A 41 -9.83 11.59 -47.74
N PHE A 42 -9.16 11.40 -46.60
CA PHE A 42 -8.11 12.32 -46.15
C PHE A 42 -6.78 11.58 -46.23
N LYS A 43 -6.12 11.68 -47.39
CA LYS A 43 -4.71 11.31 -47.54
C LYS A 43 -3.87 12.31 -46.74
N ARG A 44 -3.72 12.08 -45.43
CA ARG A 44 -2.64 12.66 -44.64
C ARG A 44 -1.63 11.56 -44.41
N GLN A 45 -0.53 11.64 -45.17
CA GLN A 45 0.63 10.76 -45.06
C GLN A 45 1.26 10.96 -43.67
N LEU A 46 0.77 10.23 -42.67
CA LEU A 46 1.40 10.13 -41.36
C LEU A 46 2.66 9.30 -41.53
N LYS A 47 3.79 9.99 -41.71
CA LYS A 47 5.11 9.38 -41.53
C LYS A 47 5.15 8.81 -40.12
N SER A 48 5.15 7.49 -40.02
CA SER A 48 5.49 6.77 -38.79
C SER A 48 6.89 7.24 -38.37
N LYS A 49 6.96 8.05 -37.31
CA LYS A 49 8.20 8.31 -36.61
C LYS A 49 8.46 7.08 -35.74
N ARG A 50 9.07 6.05 -36.33
CA ARG A 50 9.69 4.98 -35.55
C ARG A 50 10.77 5.63 -34.69
N ALA A 51 10.55 5.69 -33.38
CA ALA A 51 11.59 6.10 -32.45
C ALA A 51 12.74 5.11 -32.58
N LYS A 52 13.88 5.57 -33.08
CA LYS A 52 15.12 4.83 -33.09
C LYS A 52 15.56 4.78 -31.63
N LEU A 53 15.40 3.63 -30.97
CA LEU A 53 16.05 3.37 -29.69
C LEU A 53 17.55 3.30 -29.98
N ASN A 54 18.23 4.42 -29.78
CA ASN A 54 19.67 4.40 -29.65
C ASN A 54 19.95 3.83 -28.26
N SER A 55 20.29 2.54 -28.18
CA SER A 55 20.93 2.00 -26.99
C SER A 55 22.31 2.65 -26.88
N SER A 56 22.43 3.69 -26.05
CA SER A 56 23.73 4.08 -25.53
C SER A 56 24.31 2.90 -24.74
N PRO A 57 25.61 2.63 -24.82
CA PRO A 57 26.24 1.63 -23.96
C PRO A 57 25.91 1.96 -22.50
N ALA A 58 25.64 0.93 -21.71
CA ALA A 58 25.38 1.07 -20.29
C ALA A 58 26.48 1.94 -19.68
N ASP A 59 26.07 3.08 -19.13
CA ASP A 59 26.95 3.93 -18.35
C ASP A 59 27.49 3.06 -17.20
N PRO A 60 28.82 2.85 -17.06
CA PRO A 60 29.39 2.04 -15.99
C PRO A 60 29.35 2.87 -14.70
N GLY A 61 28.13 3.08 -14.19
CA GLY A 61 27.90 4.18 -13.28
C GLY A 61 26.50 4.23 -12.69
N MET A 62 25.74 3.13 -12.64
CA MET A 62 24.71 3.02 -11.60
C MET A 62 25.43 2.91 -10.26
N ARG A 63 25.85 4.06 -9.71
CA ARG A 63 26.11 4.20 -8.29
C ARG A 63 24.77 3.99 -7.61
N VAL A 64 24.42 2.72 -7.38
CA VAL A 64 23.48 2.36 -6.32
C VAL A 64 24.01 3.09 -5.10
N ASP A 65 23.22 4.05 -4.64
CA ASP A 65 23.52 4.96 -3.55
C ASP A 65 24.20 4.18 -2.41
N GLN A 66 25.53 4.32 -2.33
CA GLN A 66 26.36 3.42 -1.53
C GLN A 66 25.99 3.50 -0.06
N GLU A 67 25.45 4.65 0.36
CA GLU A 67 24.83 4.89 1.65
C GLU A 67 23.62 3.97 1.89
N ARG A 68 22.62 3.96 1.00
CA ARG A 68 21.45 3.05 1.12
C ARG A 68 21.85 1.59 1.18
N MET A 69 22.87 1.20 0.41
CA MET A 69 23.36 -0.18 0.42
C MET A 69 24.02 -0.53 1.76
N THR A 70 24.68 0.43 2.43
CA THR A 70 25.20 0.21 3.80
C THR A 70 24.10 0.18 4.85
N GLU A 71 23.07 1.01 4.74
CA GLU A 71 21.91 0.97 5.65
C GLU A 71 21.16 -0.36 5.55
N PHE A 72 20.92 -0.84 4.33
CA PHE A 72 20.30 -2.15 4.12
C PHE A 72 21.15 -3.29 4.71
N LYS A 73 22.47 -3.24 4.54
CA LYS A 73 23.38 -4.21 5.16
C LYS A 73 23.36 -4.16 6.69
N LYS A 74 23.20 -2.97 7.29
CA LYS A 74 23.01 -2.81 8.74
C LYS A 74 21.67 -3.39 9.19
N LEU A 75 20.60 -3.18 8.43
CA LEU A 75 19.27 -3.75 8.68
C LEU A 75 19.29 -5.28 8.58
N GLN A 76 19.95 -5.83 7.57
CA GLN A 76 20.07 -7.28 7.36
C GLN A 76 20.74 -7.97 8.56
N LYS A 77 21.79 -7.35 9.15
CA LYS A 77 22.44 -7.85 10.38
C LYS A 77 21.55 -7.78 11.63
N LYS A 78 20.44 -7.04 11.57
CA LYS A 78 19.48 -6.86 12.67
C LYS A 78 18.22 -7.73 12.50
N LEU A 79 18.11 -8.50 11.42
CA LEU A 79 16.95 -9.36 11.18
C LEU A 79 16.94 -10.53 12.17
N SER A 80 15.79 -10.72 12.80
CA SER A 80 15.53 -11.79 13.74
C SER A 80 14.59 -12.80 13.10
N PRO A 81 14.90 -14.11 13.12
CA PRO A 81 13.93 -15.15 12.81
C PRO A 81 12.75 -15.10 13.79
N LEU A 82 11.55 -15.45 13.34
CA LEU A 82 10.32 -15.45 14.13
C LEU A 82 10.44 -16.30 15.40
N LYS A 83 11.13 -17.45 15.31
CA LYS A 83 11.42 -18.30 16.49
C LYS A 83 12.14 -17.59 17.64
N ASN A 84 12.87 -16.51 17.35
CA ASN A 84 13.63 -15.74 18.33
C ASN A 84 12.86 -14.52 18.87
N CYS A 85 11.67 -14.22 18.33
CA CYS A 85 10.85 -13.09 18.75
C CYS A 85 9.99 -13.43 19.99
N CYS A 86 10.65 -13.64 21.12
CA CYS A 86 10.03 -14.13 22.36
C CYS A 86 10.22 -13.23 23.59
N CYS A 87 11.07 -12.20 23.53
CA CYS A 87 11.32 -11.32 24.69
C CYS A 87 10.35 -10.14 24.73
N LYS A 88 9.76 -9.88 25.90
CA LYS A 88 8.92 -8.69 26.14
C LYS A 88 9.78 -7.42 26.01
N ASN A 89 9.18 -6.35 25.48
CA ASN A 89 9.81 -5.02 25.31
C ASN A 89 11.05 -4.97 24.39
N GLN A 90 11.39 -6.07 23.72
CA GLN A 90 12.42 -6.06 22.69
C GLN A 90 11.78 -5.75 21.33
N LYS A 91 12.41 -4.84 20.58
CA LYS A 91 12.05 -4.55 19.19
C LYS A 91 12.78 -5.48 18.24
N TYR A 92 12.05 -6.05 17.30
CA TYR A 92 12.53 -6.97 16.30
C TYR A 92 12.30 -6.40 14.90
N ASN A 93 13.22 -6.75 14.00
CA ASN A 93 13.03 -6.59 12.56
C ASN A 93 12.97 -7.98 11.97
N VAL A 94 11.96 -8.28 11.15
CA VAL A 94 11.72 -9.63 10.62
C VAL A 94 11.48 -9.54 9.12
N LEU A 95 12.05 -10.49 8.37
CA LEU A 95 11.77 -10.70 6.95
C LEU A 95 10.89 -11.94 6.84
N VAL A 96 9.68 -11.78 6.33
CA VAL A 96 8.63 -12.80 6.42
C VAL A 96 7.81 -12.86 5.15
N THR A 97 7.19 -13.99 4.88
CA THR A 97 6.17 -14.16 3.85
C THR A 97 4.79 -14.02 4.48
N ILE A 98 3.88 -13.32 3.79
CA ILE A 98 2.49 -13.21 4.20
C ILE A 98 1.78 -14.54 3.93
N VAL A 99 1.19 -15.14 4.95
CA VAL A 99 0.32 -16.31 4.81
C VAL A 99 -1.09 -15.85 4.48
N HIS A 100 -1.65 -14.94 5.28
CA HIS A 100 -2.93 -14.30 4.99
C HIS A 100 -3.12 -13.01 5.80
N PRO A 101 -3.64 -11.93 5.18
CA PRO A 101 -4.12 -10.75 5.89
C PRO A 101 -5.54 -10.95 6.43
N CYS A 102 -5.87 -10.30 7.54
CA CYS A 102 -7.23 -10.23 8.08
C CYS A 102 -7.86 -8.85 7.83
N HIS A 103 -9.19 -8.80 7.81
CA HIS A 103 -9.96 -7.56 7.70
C HIS A 103 -9.67 -6.58 8.85
N ILE A 104 -9.58 -5.30 8.51
CA ILE A 104 -9.50 -4.20 9.48
C ILE A 104 -10.79 -4.16 10.30
N LYS A 105 -10.64 -4.04 11.62
CA LYS A 105 -11.73 -3.83 12.57
C LYS A 105 -11.48 -2.54 13.33
N GLU A 106 -12.55 -1.78 13.58
CA GLU A 106 -12.48 -0.60 14.43
C GLU A 106 -12.84 -1.00 15.87
N ILE A 107 -11.88 -0.88 16.80
CA ILE A 107 -12.09 -1.23 18.21
C ILE A 107 -12.22 0.02 19.07
N GLN A 108 -13.09 -0.05 20.08
CA GLN A 108 -13.26 1.04 21.04
C GLN A 108 -12.27 0.87 22.19
N VAL A 109 -11.28 1.75 22.27
CA VAL A 109 -10.31 1.78 23.37
C VAL A 109 -10.83 2.71 24.47
N LYS A 110 -11.15 2.14 25.63
CA LYS A 110 -11.56 2.88 26.83
C LYS A 110 -10.31 3.23 27.64
N THR A 111 -9.75 4.40 27.40
CA THR A 111 -8.61 4.92 28.18
C THR A 111 -9.06 5.72 29.40
N ARG A 112 -10.26 6.32 29.37
CA ARG A 112 -10.85 7.06 30.50
C ARG A 112 -12.37 6.85 30.52
N PRO A 113 -13.04 6.90 31.68
CA PRO A 113 -14.48 6.61 31.80
C PRO A 113 -15.42 7.37 30.86
N LYS A 114 -15.02 8.55 30.35
CA LYS A 114 -15.84 9.41 29.48
C LYS A 114 -15.25 9.65 28.09
N SER A 115 -14.08 9.07 27.77
CA SER A 115 -13.46 9.22 26.45
C SER A 115 -13.14 7.86 25.88
N SER A 116 -13.88 7.47 24.85
CA SER A 116 -13.55 6.31 24.04
C SER A 116 -12.96 6.78 22.72
N CYS A 117 -11.76 6.31 22.39
CA CYS A 117 -11.19 6.49 21.06
C CYS A 117 -11.45 5.22 20.26
N LYS A 118 -11.92 5.37 19.03
CA LYS A 118 -12.00 4.26 18.09
C LYS A 118 -10.66 4.12 17.37
N VAL A 119 -10.13 2.90 17.34
CA VAL A 119 -8.80 2.61 16.81
C VAL A 119 -8.91 1.47 15.80
N PRO A 120 -8.44 1.64 14.56
CA PRO A 120 -8.38 0.54 13.61
C PRO A 120 -7.29 -0.46 14.03
N VAL A 121 -7.62 -1.74 13.92
CA VAL A 121 -6.75 -2.87 14.20
C VAL A 121 -6.92 -3.91 13.09
N ALA A 122 -5.81 -4.46 12.64
CA ALA A 122 -5.80 -5.61 11.74
C ALA A 122 -4.83 -6.67 12.29
N THR A 123 -4.86 -7.85 11.69
CA THR A 123 -3.88 -8.90 11.96
C THR A 123 -3.41 -9.44 10.62
N ILE A 124 -2.13 -9.74 10.51
CA ILE A 124 -1.56 -10.51 9.41
C ILE A 124 -0.93 -11.77 9.99
N VAL A 125 -1.08 -12.90 9.31
CA VAL A 125 -0.33 -14.12 9.63
C VAL A 125 0.87 -14.18 8.72
N VAL A 126 2.04 -14.37 9.30
CA VAL A 126 3.32 -14.37 8.60
C VAL A 126 4.12 -15.61 8.95
N ILE A 127 4.95 -16.06 8.02
CA ILE A 127 5.85 -17.19 8.17
C ILE A 127 7.26 -16.79 7.71
N ASP A 128 8.29 -17.41 8.26
CA ASP A 128 9.68 -17.21 7.82
C ASP A 128 10.38 -18.55 7.60
N GLN A 129 11.69 -18.52 7.36
CA GLN A 129 12.52 -19.72 7.16
C GLN A 129 12.62 -20.63 8.40
N SER A 130 12.06 -20.23 9.54
CA SER A 130 11.95 -21.10 10.72
C SER A 130 10.68 -21.97 10.71
N GLU A 131 9.84 -21.86 9.67
CA GLU A 131 8.58 -22.59 9.52
C GLU A 131 7.57 -22.32 10.65
N ILE A 132 7.74 -21.18 11.34
CA ILE A 132 6.84 -20.73 12.39
C ILE A 132 5.88 -19.70 11.83
N GLU A 133 4.60 -20.00 11.89
CA GLU A 133 3.57 -18.98 11.69
C GLU A 133 3.40 -18.11 12.94
N ARG A 134 3.28 -16.80 12.73
CA ARG A 134 3.09 -15.83 13.80
C ARG A 134 2.04 -14.81 13.38
N LYS A 135 1.12 -14.49 14.29
CA LYS A 135 0.22 -13.35 14.10
C LYS A 135 0.95 -12.06 14.43
N VAL A 136 0.83 -11.07 13.56
CA VAL A 136 1.25 -9.69 13.81
C VAL A 136 0.02 -8.80 13.91
N VAL A 137 -0.21 -8.23 15.07
CA VAL A 137 -1.30 -7.26 15.31
C VAL A 137 -0.84 -5.88 14.88
N LEU A 138 -1.59 -5.28 13.96
CA LEU A 138 -1.31 -3.98 13.39
C LEU A 138 -2.29 -2.96 13.95
N TRP A 139 -1.78 -1.87 14.51
CA TRP A 139 -2.58 -0.84 15.20
C TRP A 139 -2.56 0.49 14.47
N ARG A 140 -3.67 1.25 14.57
CA ARG A 140 -3.77 2.62 14.04
C ARG A 140 -3.45 2.63 12.54
N GLY A 141 -2.56 3.51 12.08
CA GLY A 141 -2.14 3.59 10.68
C GLY A 141 -1.59 2.27 10.14
N ALA A 142 -0.89 1.48 10.97
CA ALA A 142 -0.34 0.20 10.55
C ALA A 142 -1.43 -0.83 10.17
N ALA A 143 -2.64 -0.72 10.73
CA ALA A 143 -3.75 -1.61 10.39
C ALA A 143 -4.06 -1.60 8.89
N PHE A 144 -3.87 -0.45 8.23
CA PHE A 144 -4.12 -0.29 6.80
C PHE A 144 -3.10 -0.99 5.90
N TRP A 145 -1.94 -1.39 6.43
CA TRP A 145 -1.00 -2.22 5.66
C TRP A 145 -1.59 -3.60 5.29
N SER A 146 -2.59 -4.09 6.03
CA SER A 146 -3.32 -5.31 5.66
C SER A 146 -4.04 -5.22 4.31
N LEU A 147 -4.28 -4.01 3.80
CA LEU A 147 -4.90 -3.77 2.49
C LEU A 147 -3.89 -3.76 1.34
N THR A 148 -2.60 -3.70 1.64
CA THR A 148 -1.51 -3.52 0.66
C THR A 148 -0.62 -4.74 0.54
N VAL A 149 -0.96 -5.84 1.20
CA VAL A 149 -0.21 -7.08 1.19
C VAL A 149 -1.12 -8.25 0.87
N PHE A 150 -0.62 -9.22 0.11
CA PHE A 150 -1.35 -10.42 -0.32
C PHE A 150 -0.64 -11.69 0.15
N PRO A 151 -1.36 -12.82 0.27
CA PRO A 151 -0.74 -14.12 0.47
C PRO A 151 0.39 -14.37 -0.53
N GLY A 152 1.57 -14.73 -0.03
CA GLY A 152 2.78 -14.94 -0.83
C GLY A 152 3.77 -13.78 -0.84
N ASP A 153 3.33 -12.55 -0.56
CA ASP A 153 4.22 -11.38 -0.55
C ASP A 153 5.35 -11.55 0.47
N VAL A 154 6.57 -11.19 0.10
CA VAL A 154 7.69 -11.09 1.02
C VAL A 154 7.75 -9.66 1.59
N VAL A 155 7.71 -9.52 2.91
CA VAL A 155 7.71 -8.22 3.59
C VAL A 155 8.79 -8.13 4.65
N LEU A 156 9.38 -6.94 4.76
CA LEU A 156 10.21 -6.55 5.90
C LEU A 156 9.35 -5.75 6.88
N LEU A 157 9.22 -6.27 8.10
CA LEU A 157 8.57 -5.59 9.22
C LEU A 157 9.62 -5.13 10.23
N THR A 158 9.59 -3.86 10.61
CA THR A 158 10.55 -3.30 11.57
C THR A 158 9.91 -2.88 12.87
N ASP A 159 10.73 -2.83 13.92
CA ASP A 159 10.37 -2.35 15.25
C ASP A 159 9.07 -2.96 15.82
N ILE A 160 8.81 -4.22 15.51
CA ILE A 160 7.70 -4.98 16.09
C ILE A 160 8.11 -5.56 17.44
N ILE A 161 7.15 -5.70 18.35
CA ILE A 161 7.40 -6.21 19.71
C ILE A 161 6.62 -7.49 19.97
N MET A 162 7.13 -8.33 20.87
CA MET A 162 6.38 -9.49 21.35
C MET A 162 5.21 -9.04 22.21
N TYR A 163 4.03 -9.61 21.95
CA TYR A 163 2.83 -9.48 22.76
C TYR A 163 2.27 -10.86 23.08
N GLU A 164 2.02 -11.13 24.36
CA GLU A 164 1.42 -12.37 24.81
C GLU A 164 -0.10 -12.16 24.96
N ASN A 165 -0.89 -12.93 24.20
CA ASN A 165 -2.33 -12.90 24.36
C ASN A 165 -2.73 -13.77 25.55
N LEU A 166 -3.01 -13.12 26.68
CA LEU A 166 -3.36 -13.78 27.95
C LEU A 166 -4.61 -14.67 27.87
N TRP A 167 -5.49 -14.47 26.89
CA TRP A 167 -6.73 -15.25 26.75
C TRP A 167 -6.49 -16.62 26.13
N CYS A 168 -5.57 -16.72 25.16
CA CYS A 168 -5.30 -17.95 24.43
C CYS A 168 -3.88 -18.50 24.64
N GLY A 169 -3.04 -17.83 25.44
CA GLY A 169 -1.64 -18.23 25.66
C GLY A 169 -0.77 -18.13 24.41
N GLU A 170 -1.27 -17.50 23.35
CA GLU A 170 -0.57 -17.40 22.06
C GLU A 170 0.42 -16.24 22.10
N ILE A 171 1.66 -16.50 21.69
CA ILE A 171 2.65 -15.45 21.52
C ILE A 171 2.48 -14.83 20.13
N MET A 172 2.16 -13.55 20.11
CA MET A 172 1.96 -12.74 18.91
C MET A 172 3.04 -11.67 18.82
N LEU A 173 3.07 -10.97 17.68
CA LEU A 173 3.86 -9.74 17.49
C LEU A 173 2.91 -8.56 17.35
N GLN A 174 3.39 -7.37 17.64
CA GLN A 174 2.61 -6.15 17.57
C GLN A 174 3.40 -5.02 16.92
N SER A 175 2.76 -4.28 16.02
CA SER A 175 3.30 -3.03 15.48
C SER A 175 3.45 -1.98 16.58
N THR A 176 4.54 -1.20 16.52
CA THR A 176 4.72 0.00 17.34
C THR A 176 4.52 1.26 16.49
N PHE A 177 4.64 2.44 17.12
CA PHE A 177 4.56 3.71 16.40
C PHE A 177 5.76 3.97 15.48
N THR A 178 6.88 3.25 15.66
CA THR A 178 8.05 3.33 14.77
C THR A 178 8.12 2.19 13.77
N SER A 179 7.15 1.28 13.79
CA SER A 179 7.12 0.18 12.84
C SER A 179 6.99 0.69 11.42
N GLN A 180 7.65 -0.02 10.50
CA GLN A 180 7.51 0.16 9.07
C GLN A 180 7.26 -1.21 8.44
N LEU A 181 6.52 -1.19 7.33
CA LEU A 181 6.34 -2.34 6.45
C LEU A 181 6.89 -1.96 5.08
N LEU A 182 7.80 -2.78 4.57
CA LEU A 182 8.29 -2.70 3.20
C LEU A 182 7.89 -3.99 2.47
N ASN A 183 7.03 -3.87 1.46
CA ASN A 183 6.65 -4.98 0.59
C ASN A 183 7.72 -5.14 -0.51
N LEU A 184 8.28 -6.35 -0.63
CA LEU A 184 9.36 -6.70 -1.55
C LEU A 184 8.88 -7.53 -2.76
N GLY A 185 7.59 -7.86 -2.82
CA GLY A 185 6.99 -8.67 -3.88
C GLY A 185 6.81 -10.14 -3.52
#